data_AF-A0A0R1MXI1-F1
#
_entry.id   AF-A0A0R1MXI1-F1
#
_cell.length_a   1.000
_cell.length_b   1.000
_cell.length_c   1.000
_cell.angle_alpha   90.00
_cell.angle_beta   90.00
_cell.angle_gamma   90.00
#
_symmetry.space_group_name_H-M   'P 1'
#
loop_
_entity.id
_entity.type
_entity.pdbx_description
1 polymer ?
#
loop_
_entity_poly.entity_id
_entity_poly.type
_entity_poly.pdbx_seq_one_letter_code
_entity_poly.pdbx_strand_id
1 'polypeptide(L)'
;MWSVLVEFDVLAKVRDDQNEMGELKRVVNSLIQNMDAFDPSSILIAATNHPQLLDSAIWRRFDATLKLTFPDVGVRKQLLQYFMKMFQNNFQSERKKVNRLVEDL
;
A
#
# COMPACT_ATOMS: atom_id res chain seq x y z
N MET A 1 -8.39 13.31 -16.30
CA MET A 1 -7.48 12.99 -15.19
C MET A 1 -8.21 12.03 -14.27
N TRP A 2 -7.97 10.74 -14.43
CA TRP A 2 -8.52 9.71 -13.54
C TRP A 2 -7.31 8.98 -12.96
N SER A 3 -7.07 9.16 -11.66
CA SER A 3 -6.11 8.37 -10.91
C SER A 3 -6.87 7.20 -10.31
N VAL A 4 -6.64 5.99 -10.79
CA VAL A 4 -7.30 4.79 -10.26
C VAL A 4 -6.42 4.22 -9.15
N LEU A 5 -6.99 4.05 -7.96
CA LEU A 5 -6.37 3.33 -6.86
C LEU A 5 -7.00 1.93 -6.80
N VAL A 6 -6.21 0.91 -7.12
CA VAL A 6 -6.67 -0.49 -7.08
C VAL A 6 -6.06 -1.17 -5.86
N GLU A 7 -6.92 -1.80 -5.05
CA GLU A 7 -6.50 -2.69 -3.97
C GLU A 7 -6.27 -4.10 -4.54
N PHE A 8 -5.01 -4.46 -4.74
CA PHE A 8 -4.63 -5.75 -5.33
C PHE A 8 -4.73 -6.92 -4.34
N ASP A 9 -4.92 -6.67 -3.05
CA ASP A 9 -5.00 -7.69 -1.99
C ASP A 9 -6.21 -8.61 -2.11
N VAL A 10 -7.26 -8.19 -2.83
CA VAL A 10 -8.40 -9.05 -3.16
C VAL A 10 -7.96 -10.25 -4.01
N LEU A 11 -7.00 -10.05 -4.93
CA LEU A 11 -6.46 -11.11 -5.78
C LEU A 11 -5.57 -12.09 -5.01
N ALA A 12 -4.93 -11.60 -3.95
CA ALA A 12 -4.12 -12.39 -3.05
C ALA A 12 -4.96 -13.43 -2.29
N LYS A 13 -6.11 -13.01 -1.76
CA LYS A 13 -7.00 -13.88 -0.97
C LYS A 13 -7.59 -15.05 -1.77
N VAL A 14 -7.86 -14.84 -3.06
CA VAL A 14 -8.40 -15.85 -4.00
C VAL A 14 -7.38 -16.95 -4.33
N ARG A 15 -6.07 -16.70 -4.15
CA ARG A 15 -5.01 -17.67 -4.48
C ARG A 15 -4.86 -18.80 -3.47
N ASP A 16 -5.39 -18.64 -2.25
CA ASP A 16 -5.31 -19.67 -1.19
C ASP A 16 -6.31 -20.82 -1.42
N ASP A 17 -7.32 -20.60 -2.27
CA ASP A 17 -8.24 -21.65 -2.72
C ASP A 17 -7.65 -22.41 -3.93
N GLN A 18 -7.09 -23.59 -3.69
CA GLN A 18 -6.37 -24.38 -4.71
C GLN A 18 -7.22 -24.77 -5.94
N ASN A 19 -8.55 -24.75 -5.84
CA ASN A 19 -9.46 -25.00 -6.96
C ASN A 19 -9.68 -23.78 -7.88
N GLU A 20 -9.28 -22.58 -7.47
CA GLU A 20 -9.57 -21.33 -8.20
C GLU A 20 -8.38 -20.79 -9.02
N MET A 21 -7.26 -21.53 -9.05
CA MET A 21 -6.01 -21.12 -9.72
C MET A 21 -6.19 -20.78 -11.22
N GLY A 22 -7.14 -21.44 -11.91
CA GLY A 22 -7.45 -21.18 -13.32
C GLY A 22 -8.20 -19.87 -13.56
N GLU A 23 -9.19 -19.58 -12.72
CA GLU A 23 -9.98 -18.34 -12.79
C GLU A 23 -9.15 -17.13 -12.36
N LEU A 24 -8.30 -17.29 -11.35
CA LEU A 24 -7.37 -16.25 -10.93
C LEU A 24 -6.43 -15.81 -12.06
N LYS A 25 -5.90 -16.76 -12.84
CA LYS A 25 -5.07 -16.44 -14.02
C LYS A 25 -5.84 -15.63 -15.07
N ARG A 26 -7.13 -15.92 -15.26
CA ARG A 26 -7.99 -15.15 -16.18
C ARG A 26 -8.22 -13.73 -15.66
N VAL A 27 -8.49 -13.58 -14.37
CA VAL A 27 -8.65 -12.26 -13.73
C VAL A 27 -7.37 -11.42 -13.85
N VAL A 28 -6.21 -12.02 -13.58
CA VAL A 28 -4.90 -11.37 -13.73
C VAL A 28 -4.65 -10.93 -15.17
N ASN A 29 -4.92 -11.80 -16.15
CA ASN A 29 -4.75 -11.45 -17.56
C ASN A 29 -5.68 -10.31 -17.99
N SER A 30 -6.93 -10.34 -17.55
CA SER A 30 -7.90 -9.25 -17.79
C SER A 30 -7.43 -7.94 -17.16
N LEU A 31 -6.89 -7.98 -15.95
CA LEU A 31 -6.32 -6.80 -15.29
C LEU A 31 -5.15 -6.21 -16.08
N ILE A 32 -4.23 -7.03 -16.57
CA ILE A 32 -3.11 -6.57 -17.43
C ILE A 32 -3.66 -5.92 -18.71
N GLN A 33 -4.66 -6.52 -19.36
CA GLN A 33 -5.28 -5.93 -20.55
C GLN A 33 -5.93 -4.58 -20.27
N ASN A 34 -6.60 -4.44 -19.12
CA ASN A 34 -7.18 -3.16 -18.68
C ASN A 34 -6.10 -2.12 -18.37
N MET A 35 -4.97 -2.55 -17.79
CA MET A 35 -3.81 -1.68 -17.57
C MET A 35 -3.23 -1.17 -18.89
N ASP A 36 -3.09 -2.05 -19.89
CA ASP A 36 -2.57 -1.73 -21.22
C ASP A 36 -3.55 -0.85 -22.03
N ALA A 37 -4.83 -0.83 -21.68
CA ALA A 37 -5.86 -0.01 -22.31
C ALA A 37 -6.01 1.41 -21.72
N PHE A 38 -5.27 1.75 -20.66
CA PHE A 38 -5.33 3.09 -20.08
C PHE A 38 -4.79 4.15 -21.05
N ASP A 39 -5.43 5.33 -21.00
CA ASP A 39 -4.94 6.49 -21.72
C ASP A 39 -3.53 6.88 -21.20
N PRO A 40 -2.56 7.20 -22.09
CA PRO A 40 -1.19 7.56 -21.69
C PRO A 40 -1.09 8.76 -20.73
N SER A 41 -2.13 9.59 -20.64
CA SER A 41 -2.21 10.71 -19.69
C SER A 41 -2.74 10.31 -18.30
N SER A 42 -3.07 9.04 -18.09
CA SER A 42 -3.58 8.51 -16.83
C SER A 42 -2.47 7.99 -15.93
N ILE A 43 -2.68 8.07 -14.62
CA ILE A 43 -1.75 7.53 -13.62
C ILE A 43 -2.46 6.41 -12.88
N LEU A 44 -1.85 5.22 -12.88
CA LEU A 44 -2.32 4.07 -12.12
C LEU A 44 -1.52 3.96 -10.82
N ILE A 45 -2.22 3.89 -9.69
CA ILE A 45 -1.62 3.65 -8.38
C ILE A 45 -2.19 2.35 -7.82
N ALA A 46 -1.32 1.45 -7.38
CA ALA A 46 -1.71 0.18 -6.80
C ALA A 46 -1.07 0.01 -5.42
N ALA A 47 -1.80 -0.63 -4.52
CA ALA A 47 -1.29 -1.03 -3.21
C ALA A 47 -1.56 -2.52 -2.97
N THR A 48 -0.59 -3.21 -2.38
CA THR A 48 -0.72 -4.60 -1.95
C THR A 48 0.12 -4.89 -0.71
N ASN A 49 -0.44 -5.62 0.24
CA ASN A 49 0.24 -6.22 1.38
C ASN A 49 0.85 -7.59 1.04
N HIS A 50 0.49 -8.19 -0.11
CA HIS A 50 0.98 -9.50 -0.54
C HIS A 50 1.57 -9.49 -1.97
N PRO A 51 2.68 -8.74 -2.20
CA PRO A 51 3.28 -8.59 -3.52
C PRO A 51 3.71 -9.91 -4.18
N GLN A 52 4.04 -10.93 -3.38
CA GLN A 52 4.41 -12.28 -3.86
C GLN A 52 3.26 -13.02 -4.57
N LEU A 53 2.02 -12.58 -4.36
CA LEU A 53 0.85 -13.21 -4.95
C LEU A 53 0.58 -12.70 -6.38
N LEU A 54 1.20 -11.59 -6.76
CA LEU A 54 1.08 -11.01 -8.10
C LEU A 54 2.02 -11.68 -9.11
N ASP A 55 1.53 -11.84 -10.34
CA ASP A 55 2.33 -12.36 -11.45
C ASP A 55 3.44 -11.36 -11.84
N SER A 56 4.60 -11.91 -12.22
CA SER A 56 5.74 -11.13 -12.73
C SER A 56 5.38 -10.19 -13.90
N ALA A 57 4.37 -10.51 -14.70
CA ALA A 57 3.91 -9.69 -15.82
C ALA A 57 3.27 -8.38 -15.36
N ILE A 58 2.56 -8.38 -14.22
CA ILE A 58 1.97 -7.17 -13.64
C ILE A 58 3.08 -6.18 -13.27
N TRP A 59 4.15 -6.66 -12.64
CA TRP A 59 5.27 -5.81 -12.21
C TRP A 59 5.94 -5.07 -13.35
N ARG A 60 5.96 -5.65 -14.56
CA ARG A 60 6.54 -5.01 -15.75
C ARG A 60 5.72 -3.84 -16.30
N ARG A 61 4.49 -3.61 -15.79
CA ARG A 61 3.61 -2.51 -16.19
C ARG A 61 3.65 -1.32 -15.25
N PHE A 62 4.34 -1.45 -14.12
CA PHE A 62 4.59 -0.34 -13.22
C PHE A 62 5.98 0.24 -13.49
N ASP A 63 6.03 1.52 -13.85
CA ASP A 63 7.30 2.24 -14.04
C ASP A 63 8.06 2.41 -12.72
N ALA A 64 7.33 2.52 -11.61
CA ALA A 64 7.89 2.70 -10.27
C ALA A 64 7.19 1.79 -9.26
N THR A 65 8.01 1.19 -8.39
CA THR A 65 7.55 0.39 -7.26
C THR A 65 8.11 0.97 -5.97
N LEU A 66 7.26 1.28 -5.00
CA LEU A 66 7.66 1.75 -3.69
C LEU A 66 7.42 0.65 -2.65
N LYS A 67 8.49 0.18 -2.01
CA LYS A 67 8.37 -0.70 -0.85
C LYS A 67 8.22 0.14 0.41
N LEU A 68 7.06 0.03 1.05
CA LEU A 68 6.83 0.63 2.35
C LEU A 68 7.41 -0.27 3.45
N THR A 69 8.30 0.30 4.25
CA THR A 69 8.81 -0.34 5.48
C THR A 69 8.21 0.33 6.70
N PHE A 70 8.35 -0.30 7.86
CA PHE A 70 8.01 0.36 9.11
C PHE A 70 8.79 1.68 9.25
N PRO A 71 8.14 2.74 9.77
CA PRO A 71 8.79 4.02 9.99
C PRO A 71 9.89 3.89 11.03
N ASP A 72 11.00 4.59 10.81
CA ASP A 72 12.03 4.72 11.83
C ASP A 72 11.57 5.59 13.00
N VAL A 73 12.36 5.59 14.08
CA VAL A 73 12.12 6.38 15.30
C VAL A 73 11.88 7.87 14.99
N GLY A 74 12.62 8.43 14.03
CA GLY A 74 12.49 9.83 13.62
C GLY A 74 11.15 10.12 12.96
N VAL A 75 10.76 9.28 12.00
CA VAL A 75 9.47 9.36 11.30
C VAL A 75 8.32 9.13 12.27
N ARG A 76 8.42 8.13 13.16
CA ARG A 76 7.43 7.88 14.22
C ARG A 76 7.23 9.09 15.11
N LYS A 77 8.32 9.76 15.52
CA LYS A 77 8.24 10.99 16.30
C LYS A 77 7.53 12.12 15.55
N GLN A 78 7.84 12.30 14.27
CA GLN A 78 7.19 13.32 13.43
C GLN A 78 5.69 13.04 13.26
N LEU A 79 5.33 11.79 12.95
CA LEU A 79 3.93 11.36 12.83
C LEU A 79 3.17 11.58 14.14
N LEU A 80 3.74 11.16 15.27
CA LEU A 80 3.12 11.35 16.58
C LEU A 80 2.91 12.84 16.88
N GLN A 81 3.90 13.68 16.63
CA GLN A 81 3.78 15.13 16.82
C GLN A 81 2.72 15.76 15.88
N TYR A 82 2.65 15.29 14.64
CA TYR A 82 1.64 15.73 13.68
C TYR A 82 0.22 15.40 14.17
N PHE A 83 -0.04 14.15 14.54
CA PHE A 83 -1.35 13.73 15.05
C PHE A 83 -1.70 14.39 16.39
N MET A 84 -0.73 14.57 17.29
CA MET A 84 -0.93 15.28 18.56
C MET A 84 -1.33 16.75 18.42
N LYS A 85 -1.00 17.40 17.28
CA LYS A 85 -1.46 18.76 16.97
C LYS A 85 -2.89 18.76 16.42
N MET A 86 -3.27 17.69 15.72
CA MET A 86 -4.59 17.54 15.10
C MET A 86 -5.68 17.28 16.15
N PHE A 87 -5.35 16.58 17.23
CA PHE A 87 -6.24 16.37 18.37
C PHE A 87 -5.96 17.38 19.49
N GLN A 88 -7.00 18.02 20.04
CA GLN A 88 -6.85 18.93 21.19
C GLN A 88 -6.40 18.15 22.43
N ASN A 89 -5.08 18.03 22.61
CA ASN A 89 -4.49 17.19 23.64
C ASN A 89 -3.55 18.00 24.54
N ASN A 90 -3.63 17.77 25.86
CA ASN A 90 -2.72 18.35 26.86
C ASN A 90 -1.32 17.70 26.89
N PHE A 91 -1.06 16.72 26.02
CA PHE A 91 0.15 15.89 26.03
C PHE A 91 1.42 16.59 25.53
N GLN A 92 1.33 17.80 24.96
CA GLN A 92 2.53 18.51 24.47
C GLN A 92 3.53 18.89 25.57
N SER A 93 3.09 18.92 26.84
CA SER A 93 3.93 19.27 27.99
C SER A 93 4.83 18.12 28.47
N GLU A 94 4.59 16.86 28.08
CA GLU A 94 5.26 15.69 28.63
C GLU A 94 6.22 15.00 27.65
N ARG A 95 7.32 15.68 27.28
CA ARG A 95 8.34 15.16 26.33
C ARG A 95 8.86 13.76 26.66
N LYS A 96 8.96 13.41 27.95
CA LYS A 96 9.46 12.08 28.39
C LYS A 96 8.51 10.94 28.01
N LYS A 97 7.19 11.16 28.10
CA LYS A 97 6.20 10.15 27.70
C LYS A 97 6.16 9.98 26.18
N VAL A 98 6.28 11.09 25.44
CA VAL A 98 6.34 11.07 23.97
C VAL A 98 7.53 10.26 23.47
N ASN A 99 8.72 10.45 24.04
CA ASN A 99 9.90 9.69 23.63
C ASN A 99 9.75 8.19 23.91
N ARG A 100 9.19 7.81 25.08
CA ARG A 100 8.92 6.41 25.40
C ARG A 100 7.94 5.78 24.41
N LEU A 101 6.85 6.47 24.08
CA LEU A 101 5.88 5.99 23.08
C LEU A 101 6.49 5.81 21.69
N VAL A 102 7.43 6.66 21.29
CA VAL A 102 8.13 6.52 20.00
C VAL A 102 9.05 5.31 19.97
N GLU A 103 9.64 4.94 21.12
CA GLU A 103 10.49 3.76 21.28
C GLU A 103 9.66 2.46 21.34
N ASP A 104 8.45 2.51 21.91
CA ASP A 104 7.54 1.36 22.03
C ASP A 104 6.75 1.05 20.73
N LEU A 105 6.58 2.04 19.84
CA LEU A 105 5.99 1.91 18.50
C LEU A 105 7.04 1.49 17.46
#